data_AF-A0A060BX16-F1
#
_entry.id   AF-A0A060BX16-F1
#
_cell.length_a   1.000
_cell.length_b   1.000
_cell.length_c   1.000
_cell.angle_alpha   90.00
_cell.angle_beta   90.00
_cell.angle_gamma   90.00
#
_symmetry.space_group_name_H-M   'P 1'
#
loop_
_entity.id
_entity.type
_entity.pdbx_description
1 polymer ?
#
loop_
_entity_poly.entity_id
_entity_poly.type
_entity_poly.pdbx_seq_one_letter_code
_entity_poly.pdbx_strand_id
1 'polypeptide(L)'
;YMWAHPGKKLVFMGCEFGQWKEWNSHEPLDWVLTEFPAHQGAMSLVRSLNALHKAYPAMHVRDNDWTGFEWVDLSDYASSVITFLRKAPDGSQILWAFNFTPVVREDYTVGCRVPGFWKEI
;
A
#
# COMPACT_ATOMS: atom_id res chain seq x y z
N TYR A 1 3.08 -0.46 -0.47
CA TYR A 1 3.46 0.07 -1.79
C TYR A 1 2.56 -0.43 -2.92
N MET A 2 2.49 -1.75 -3.20
CA MET A 2 1.78 -2.29 -4.38
C MET A 2 0.33 -1.79 -4.53
N TRP A 3 -0.46 -1.76 -3.45
CA TRP A 3 -1.85 -1.26 -3.48
C TRP A 3 -1.95 0.23 -3.83
N ALA A 4 -0.96 1.03 -3.43
CA ALA A 4 -0.92 2.47 -3.61
C ALA A 4 -0.46 2.90 -5.01
N HIS A 5 0.47 2.15 -5.60
CA HIS A 5 1.00 2.46 -6.93
C HIS A 5 -0.11 2.38 -7.99
N PRO A 6 -0.10 3.18 -9.07
CA PRO A 6 -1.05 3.01 -10.18
C PRO A 6 -1.01 1.59 -10.78
N GLY A 7 -2.18 1.09 -11.19
CA GLY A 7 -2.35 -0.20 -11.86
C GLY A 7 -3.15 -1.22 -11.04
N LYS A 8 -3.70 -2.25 -11.69
CA LYS A 8 -4.51 -3.27 -11.02
C LYS A 8 -3.67 -4.24 -10.19
N LYS A 9 -4.31 -4.86 -9.19
CA LYS A 9 -3.64 -5.68 -8.17
C LYS A 9 -3.89 -7.15 -8.43
N LEU A 10 -2.83 -7.95 -8.36
CA LEU A 10 -2.89 -9.39 -8.40
C LEU A 10 -1.89 -9.93 -7.38
N VAL A 11 -2.36 -10.81 -6.50
CA VAL A 11 -1.55 -11.53 -5.52
C VAL A 11 -1.95 -13.00 -5.62
N PHE A 12 -0.98 -13.89 -5.68
CA PHE A 12 -1.23 -15.32 -5.77
C PHE A 12 -1.58 -15.91 -4.40
N MET A 13 -2.36 -16.99 -4.40
CA MET A 13 -2.80 -17.65 -3.17
C MET A 13 -1.61 -18.12 -2.33
N GLY A 14 -1.68 -17.93 -1.01
CA GLY A 14 -0.57 -18.15 -0.08
C GLY A 14 0.19 -16.87 0.28
N CYS A 15 0.28 -15.91 -0.63
CA CYS A 15 0.99 -14.65 -0.37
C CYS A 15 0.22 -13.73 0.58
N GLU A 16 -1.11 -13.84 0.65
CA GLU A 16 -1.97 -13.01 1.50
C GLU A 16 -1.80 -13.27 3.00
N PHE A 17 -1.31 -14.45 3.37
CA PHE A 17 -0.98 -14.81 4.75
C PHE A 17 0.51 -15.08 4.93
N GLY A 18 1.34 -14.92 3.90
CA GLY A 18 2.79 -15.09 3.98
C GLY A 18 3.21 -16.55 4.20
N GLN A 19 2.73 -17.47 3.36
CA GLN A 19 3.20 -18.85 3.34
C GLN A 19 4.74 -18.90 3.20
N TRP A 20 5.40 -19.74 4.01
CA TRP A 20 6.86 -19.83 4.01
C TRP A 20 7.41 -20.70 2.89
N LYS A 21 6.79 -21.85 2.65
CA LYS A 21 7.22 -22.76 1.58
C LYS A 21 6.82 -22.19 0.23
N GLU A 22 7.63 -22.50 -0.77
CA GLU A 22 7.24 -22.30 -2.17
C GLU A 22 5.91 -23.01 -2.46
N TRP A 23 5.16 -22.47 -3.40
CA TRP A 23 3.91 -23.09 -3.84
C TRP A 23 4.20 -24.42 -4.53
N ASN A 24 3.47 -25.46 -4.12
CA ASN A 24 3.53 -26.79 -4.72
C ASN A 24 2.13 -27.17 -5.23
N SER A 25 2.02 -27.44 -6.54
CA SER A 25 0.74 -27.81 -7.17
C SER A 25 0.18 -29.15 -6.70
N HIS A 26 0.99 -29.99 -6.05
CA HIS A 26 0.59 -31.31 -5.56
C HIS A 26 0.15 -31.32 -4.09
N GLU A 27 0.30 -30.18 -3.39
CA GLU A 27 0.02 -30.07 -1.96
C GLU A 27 -0.97 -28.92 -1.70
N PRO A 28 -1.78 -29.02 -0.63
CA PRO A 28 -2.58 -27.88 -0.19
C PRO A 28 -1.66 -26.76 0.33
N LEU A 29 -2.21 -25.54 0.37
CA LEU A 29 -1.56 -24.44 1.08
C LEU A 29 -1.39 -24.78 2.57
N ASP A 30 -0.36 -24.22 3.20
CA ASP A 30 -0.03 -24.44 4.62
C ASP A 30 -1.01 -23.67 5.54
N TRP A 31 -2.29 -24.05 5.55
CA TRP A 31 -3.35 -23.33 6.28
C TRP A 31 -3.12 -23.25 7.79
N VAL A 32 -2.37 -24.18 8.38
CA VAL A 32 -1.98 -24.12 9.79
C VAL A 32 -1.27 -22.82 10.16
N LEU A 33 -0.59 -22.18 9.19
CA LEU A 33 0.07 -20.90 9.41
C LEU A 33 -0.91 -19.79 9.82
N THR A 34 -2.18 -19.88 9.41
CA THR A 34 -3.22 -18.89 9.72
C THR A 34 -3.60 -18.83 11.21
N GLU A 35 -3.19 -19.81 12.00
CA GLU A 35 -3.40 -19.85 13.45
C GLU A 35 -2.38 -18.98 14.22
N PHE A 36 -1.27 -18.58 13.58
CA PHE A 36 -0.20 -17.83 14.23
C PHE A 36 -0.37 -16.30 14.05
N PRO A 37 -0.08 -15.49 15.10
CA PRO A 37 -0.34 -14.05 15.07
C PRO A 37 0.33 -13.28 13.92
N ALA A 38 1.54 -13.65 13.52
CA ALA A 38 2.26 -12.96 12.43
C ALA A 38 1.51 -13.09 11.08
N HIS A 39 1.00 -14.28 10.78
CA HIS A 39 0.24 -14.54 9.55
C HIS A 39 -1.16 -13.91 9.61
N GLN A 40 -1.77 -13.87 10.79
CA GLN A 40 -3.01 -13.11 11.02
C GLN A 40 -2.82 -11.61 10.77
N GLY A 41 -1.68 -11.06 11.19
CA GLY A 41 -1.30 -9.68 10.89
C GLY A 41 -1.20 -9.41 9.38
N ALA A 42 -0.53 -10.29 8.63
CA ALA A 42 -0.44 -10.20 7.18
C ALA A 42 -1.83 -10.25 6.50
N MET A 43 -2.68 -11.21 6.88
CA MET A 43 -4.05 -11.30 6.36
C MET A 43 -4.89 -10.08 6.69
N SER A 44 -4.76 -9.55 7.91
CA SER A 44 -5.47 -8.35 8.34
C SER A 44 -5.04 -7.14 7.51
N LEU A 45 -3.74 -6.99 7.25
CA LEU A 45 -3.22 -5.94 6.38
C LEU A 45 -3.80 -6.04 4.97
N VAL A 46 -3.77 -7.23 4.35
CA VAL A 46 -4.34 -7.45 3.00
C VAL A 46 -5.84 -7.16 2.98
N ARG A 47 -6.58 -7.56 4.02
CA ARG A 47 -8.01 -7.27 4.17
C ARG A 47 -8.27 -5.76 4.24
N SER A 48 -7.53 -5.04 5.08
CA SER A 48 -7.65 -3.58 5.22
C SER A 48 -7.28 -2.86 3.92
N LEU A 49 -6.18 -3.25 3.26
CA LEU A 49 -5.78 -2.68 1.97
C LEU A 49 -6.82 -2.90 0.88
N ASN A 50 -7.45 -4.08 0.84
CA ASN A 50 -8.55 -4.36 -0.09
C ASN A 50 -9.81 -3.54 0.23
N ALA A 51 -10.11 -3.31 1.51
CA ALA A 51 -11.19 -2.43 1.93
C ALA A 51 -10.94 -0.97 1.51
N LEU A 52 -9.72 -0.45 1.76
CA LEU A 52 -9.31 0.89 1.32
C LEU A 52 -9.37 1.02 -0.21
N HIS A 53 -8.86 0.04 -0.94
CA HIS A 53 -8.85 0.07 -2.40
C HIS A 53 -10.26 0.14 -2.99
N LYS A 54 -11.24 -0.52 -2.37
CA LYS A 54 -12.66 -0.45 -2.76
C LYS A 54 -13.32 0.86 -2.32
N ALA A 55 -13.04 1.32 -1.11
CA ALA A 55 -13.70 2.48 -0.51
C ALA A 55 -13.28 3.81 -1.13
N TYR A 56 -12.03 3.93 -1.58
CA TYR A 56 -11.49 5.20 -2.06
C TYR A 56 -11.27 5.21 -3.58
N PRO A 57 -12.03 6.03 -4.34
CA PRO A 57 -11.90 6.14 -5.80
C PRO A 57 -10.48 6.50 -6.27
N ALA A 58 -9.75 7.30 -5.49
CA ALA A 58 -8.37 7.69 -5.77
C ALA A 58 -7.43 6.49 -5.96
N MET A 59 -7.76 5.33 -5.37
CA MET A 59 -6.94 4.13 -5.42
C MET A 59 -7.03 3.37 -6.75
N HIS A 60 -8.07 3.59 -7.56
CA HIS A 60 -8.35 2.72 -8.72
C HIS A 60 -8.98 3.38 -9.95
N VAL A 61 -9.67 4.53 -9.82
CA VAL A 61 -10.44 5.12 -10.93
C VAL A 61 -9.52 5.69 -12.03
N ARG A 62 -8.39 6.28 -11.65
CA ARG A 62 -7.42 6.92 -12.57
C ARG A 62 -6.10 6.17 -12.68
N ASP A 63 -6.11 4.83 -12.64
CA ASP A 63 -4.87 4.05 -12.77
C ASP A 63 -4.18 4.23 -14.13
N ASN A 64 -4.94 4.52 -15.19
CA ASN A 64 -4.44 4.65 -16.56
C ASN A 64 -4.37 6.12 -17.04
N ASP A 65 -4.46 7.07 -16.12
CA ASP A 65 -4.45 8.51 -16.41
C ASP A 65 -3.32 9.16 -15.60
N TRP A 66 -2.47 9.94 -16.29
CA TRP A 66 -1.36 10.68 -15.68
C TRP A 66 -1.82 11.67 -14.61
N THR A 67 -3.08 12.12 -14.65
CA THR A 67 -3.65 13.01 -13.62
C THR A 67 -4.01 12.28 -12.31
N GLY A 68 -4.02 10.94 -12.31
CA GLY A 68 -4.35 10.11 -11.14
C GLY A 68 -3.20 9.90 -10.16
N PHE A 69 -1.99 10.34 -10.50
CA PHE A 69 -0.77 10.13 -9.74
C PHE A 69 0.13 11.37 -9.77
N GLU A 70 0.75 11.71 -8.66
CA GLU A 70 1.74 12.78 -8.59
C GLU A 70 2.81 12.45 -7.55
N TRP A 71 4.09 12.52 -7.94
CA TRP A 71 5.19 12.45 -6.97
C TRP A 71 5.19 13.68 -6.05
N VAL A 72 5.28 13.44 -4.75
CA VAL A 72 5.52 14.49 -3.76
C VAL A 72 7.02 14.63 -3.54
N ASP A 73 7.68 13.52 -3.23
CA ASP A 73 9.14 13.42 -3.16
C ASP A 73 9.60 12.02 -3.57
N LEU A 74 10.54 11.98 -4.51
CA LEU A 74 11.24 10.78 -5.00
C LEU A 74 12.76 10.92 -4.85
N SER A 75 13.23 12.04 -4.31
CA SER A 75 14.65 12.40 -4.29
C SER A 75 15.37 11.93 -3.03
N ASP A 76 14.65 11.57 -1.96
CA ASP A 76 15.25 11.11 -0.70
C ASP A 76 15.70 9.63 -0.74
N TYR A 77 16.61 9.33 -1.67
CA TYR A 77 17.24 8.02 -1.79
C TYR A 77 18.13 7.69 -0.58
N ALA A 78 18.72 8.71 0.05
CA ALA A 78 19.57 8.56 1.23
C ALA A 78 18.78 7.99 2.41
N SER A 79 17.52 8.40 2.56
CA SER A 79 16.60 7.82 3.52
C SER A 79 15.84 6.59 3.00
N SER A 80 15.85 6.35 1.69
CA SER A 80 14.95 5.39 1.05
C SER A 80 13.48 5.66 1.40
N VAL A 81 13.10 6.94 1.37
CA VAL A 81 11.72 7.40 1.57
C VAL A 81 11.16 7.87 0.24
N ILE A 82 9.93 7.48 -0.05
CA ILE A 82 9.18 8.00 -1.19
C ILE A 82 7.79 8.44 -0.74
N THR A 83 7.31 9.51 -1.35
CA THR A 83 5.95 10.02 -1.10
C THR A 83 5.26 10.41 -2.40
N PHE A 84 3.98 10.10 -2.52
CA PHE A 84 3.18 10.44 -3.70
C PHE A 84 1.70 10.55 -3.39
N LEU A 85 0.98 11.27 -4.25
CA LEU A 85 -0.47 11.43 -4.22
C LEU A 85 -1.14 10.48 -5.21
N ARG A 86 -2.26 9.92 -4.79
CA ARG A 86 -3.28 9.31 -5.65
C ARG A 86 -4.50 10.22 -5.68
N LYS A 87 -5.06 10.47 -6.86
CA LYS A 87 -6.14 11.45 -7.07
C LYS A 87 -7.32 10.83 -7.81
N ALA A 88 -8.53 11.24 -7.43
CA ALA A 88 -9.76 10.88 -8.12
C ALA A 88 -10.41 12.07 -8.85
N PRO A 89 -11.35 11.81 -9.77
CA PRO A 89 -12.01 12.87 -10.55
C PRO A 89 -12.81 13.88 -9.72
N ASP A 90 -13.30 13.47 -8.56
CA ASP A 90 -14.04 14.32 -7.60
C ASP A 90 -13.12 15.25 -6.79
N GLY A 91 -11.81 15.21 -7.04
CA GLY A 91 -10.80 15.99 -6.32
C GLY A 91 -10.32 15.33 -5.03
N SER A 92 -10.86 14.17 -4.63
CA SER A 92 -10.36 13.43 -3.46
C SER A 92 -8.94 12.93 -3.71
N GLN A 93 -8.11 12.95 -2.66
CA GLN A 93 -6.69 12.60 -2.74
C GLN A 93 -6.27 11.75 -1.55
N ILE A 94 -5.33 10.84 -1.79
CA ILE A 94 -4.63 10.08 -0.74
C ILE A 94 -3.14 10.31 -0.90
N LEU A 95 -2.50 10.77 0.18
CA LEU A 95 -1.06 10.86 0.30
C LEU A 95 -0.51 9.55 0.83
N TRP A 96 0.44 8.98 0.11
CA TRP A 96 1.19 7.80 0.53
C TRP A 96 2.61 8.19 0.90
N ALA A 97 3.09 7.71 2.04
CA ALA A 97 4.47 7.81 2.47
C ALA A 97 5.01 6.41 2.75
N PHE A 98 6.18 6.08 2.20
CA PHE A 98 6.83 4.79 2.40
C PHE A 98 8.25 5.00 2.90
N ASN A 99 8.58 4.35 4.02
CA ASN A 99 9.94 4.21 4.53
C ASN A 99 10.39 2.76 4.27
N PHE A 100 11.42 2.59 3.45
CA PHE A 100 11.94 1.27 3.09
C PHE A 100 13.12 0.80 3.94
N THR A 101 13.34 1.45 5.09
CA THR A 101 14.36 1.08 6.08
C THR A 101 13.70 0.79 7.43
N PRO A 102 14.32 -0.02 8.30
CA PRO A 102 13.81 -0.24 9.66
C PRO A 102 14.04 0.97 10.58
N VAL A 103 14.74 2.02 10.11
CA VAL A 103 15.04 3.22 10.90
C VAL A 103 13.80 4.10 10.97
N VAL A 104 13.28 4.29 12.18
CA VAL A 104 12.17 5.22 12.46
C VAL A 104 12.62 6.66 12.22
N ARG A 105 11.77 7.46 11.59
CA ARG A 105 12.02 8.88 11.33
C ARG A 105 11.00 9.73 12.07
N GLU A 106 11.43 10.27 13.19
CA GLU A 106 10.66 11.25 13.96
C GLU A 106 10.72 12.62 13.26
N ASP A 107 9.67 13.42 13.43
CA ASP A 107 9.56 14.78 12.86
C ASP A 107 9.81 14.88 11.34
N TYR A 108 9.54 13.79 10.61
CA TYR A 108 9.73 13.75 9.15
C TYR A 108 8.65 14.59 8.45
N THR A 109 9.09 15.64 7.75
CA THR A 109 8.18 16.54 7.04
C THR A 109 7.84 15.99 5.65
N VAL A 110 6.55 15.82 5.37
CA VAL A 110 6.05 15.43 4.05
C VAL A 110 5.35 16.63 3.39
N GLY A 111 5.66 16.88 2.13
CA GLY A 111 5.03 17.96 1.37
C GLY A 111 3.54 17.67 1.10
N CYS A 112 2.66 18.52 1.62
CA CYS A 112 1.23 18.49 1.28
C CYS A 112 0.90 19.61 0.28
N ARG A 113 0.28 19.26 -0.86
CA ARG A 113 -0.10 20.22 -1.91
C ARG A 113 -1.35 21.05 -1.56
N VAL A 114 -2.17 20.55 -0.64
CA VAL A 114 -3.43 21.17 -0.22
C VAL A 114 -3.36 21.44 1.29
N PRO A 115 -3.70 22.65 1.75
CA PRO A 115 -3.76 22.95 3.18
C PRO A 115 -4.91 22.20 3.85
N GLY A 116 -4.79 21.99 5.16
CA GLY A 116 -5.84 21.36 5.97
C GLY A 116 -5.32 20.19 6.79
N PHE A 117 -6.26 19.46 7.40
CA PHE A 117 -5.96 18.29 8.22
C PHE A 117 -5.95 17.03 7.35
N TRP A 118 -4.81 16.36 7.31
CA TRP A 118 -4.65 15.06 6.66
C TRP A 118 -4.86 13.96 7.69
N LYS A 119 -5.95 13.21 7.54
CA LYS A 119 -6.27 12.09 8.42
C LYS A 119 -5.44 10.86 8.03
N GLU A 120 -4.80 10.23 9.01
CA GLU A 120 -4.24 8.89 8.86
C GLU A 120 -5.38 7.86 8.80
N ILE A 121 -5.39 7.04 7.74
CA ILE A 121 -6.47 6.09 7.40
C ILE A 121 -5.95 4.66 7.27
#